data_AF-A0A059EY26-F1
#
_entry.id   AF-A0A059EY26-F1
#
_cell.length_a   1.000
_cell.length_b   1.000
_cell.length_c   1.000
_cell.angle_alpha   90.00
_cell.angle_beta   90.00
_cell.angle_gamma   90.00
#
_symmetry.space_group_name_H-M   'P 1'
#
loop_
_entity.id
_entity.type
_entity.pdbx_description
1 polymer ?
#
loop_
_entity_poly.entity_id
_entity_poly.type
_entity_poly.pdbx_seq_one_letter_code
_entity_poly.pdbx_strand_id
1 'polypeptide(L)'
;MVDIGTNIKSIQRRFHNIDYSDVPYKAGYEETEAKYRKIRDAMLVYMERIETLMNYEHGGKTMKTIMHGLTTIGNRLQTSLFKTDDFYIQTGLVLEEMDKLMDEDASRKSYATALKKIGEAKEEFNRTLVTELDNLKEQAKIAGVIDYCRVKLKNTRYDLAKLKKKFDADPNSKADLENKFNGLVEDTEKQMKNFLGKGEDGSKSVSQSIKNILKAHFKFSETECEVLKESHSKIK
;
A
#
# COMPACT_ATOMS: atom_id res chain seq x y z
N MET A 1 15.47 -4.12 -11.99
CA MET A 1 16.43 -4.01 -13.11
C MET A 1 16.00 -5.01 -14.17
N VAL A 2 15.36 -4.56 -15.25
CA VAL A 2 14.84 -5.47 -16.31
C VAL A 2 16.01 -5.81 -17.23
N ASP A 3 16.38 -7.08 -17.26
CA ASP A 3 17.45 -7.61 -18.10
C ASP A 3 17.18 -7.31 -19.59
N ILE A 4 18.19 -6.81 -20.30
CA ILE A 4 18.16 -6.44 -21.72
C ILE A 4 17.67 -7.62 -22.57
N GLY A 5 18.04 -8.85 -22.21
CA GLY A 5 17.57 -10.07 -22.88
C GLY A 5 16.06 -10.30 -22.80
N THR A 6 15.42 -9.80 -21.74
CA THR A 6 13.97 -9.92 -21.52
C THR A 6 13.17 -9.00 -22.44
N ASN A 7 13.70 -7.79 -22.72
CA ASN A 7 13.08 -6.83 -23.65
C ASN A 7 13.22 -7.25 -25.12
N ILE A 8 14.34 -7.84 -25.51
CA ILE A 8 14.53 -8.33 -26.90
C ILE A 8 13.53 -9.46 -27.22
N LYS A 9 13.29 -10.38 -26.26
CA LYS A 9 12.29 -11.45 -26.44
C LYS A 9 10.84 -10.96 -26.43
N SER A 10 10.51 -9.85 -25.77
CA SER A 10 9.16 -9.27 -25.82
C SER A 10 8.87 -8.68 -27.21
N ILE A 11 9.87 -8.07 -27.85
CA ILE A 11 9.79 -7.56 -29.22
C ILE A 11 9.67 -8.72 -30.21
N GLN A 12 10.53 -9.76 -30.13
CA GLN A 12 10.48 -10.91 -31.03
C GLN A 12 9.12 -11.64 -31.03
N ARG A 13 8.45 -11.74 -29.88
CA ARG A 13 7.10 -12.31 -29.76
C ARG A 13 6.04 -11.56 -30.55
N ARG A 14 6.18 -10.25 -30.75
CA ARG A 14 5.24 -9.45 -31.55
C ARG A 14 5.42 -9.65 -33.04
N PHE A 15 6.61 -10.09 -33.48
CA PHE A 15 6.94 -10.32 -34.89
C PHE A 15 6.73 -11.77 -35.34
N HIS A 16 6.54 -12.71 -34.43
CA HIS A 16 6.25 -14.10 -34.78
C HIS A 16 4.85 -14.48 -34.27
N ASN A 17 3.92 -14.74 -35.21
CA ASN A 17 2.62 -15.36 -34.91
C ASN A 17 2.84 -16.82 -34.49
N ILE A 18 3.31 -17.02 -33.25
CA ILE A 18 3.48 -18.34 -32.66
C ILE A 18 2.15 -18.74 -32.02
N ASP A 19 1.49 -19.73 -32.62
CA ASP A 19 0.44 -20.50 -31.95
C ASP A 19 0.99 -21.21 -30.71
N TYR A 20 0.30 -21.07 -29.58
CA TYR A 20 0.64 -21.66 -28.29
C TYR A 20 -0.26 -22.85 -27.91
N SER A 21 -1.13 -23.31 -28.82
CA SER A 21 -1.99 -24.49 -28.66
C SER A 21 -1.23 -25.72 -28.16
N ASP A 22 -0.01 -25.92 -28.65
CA ASP A 22 0.81 -27.12 -28.41
C ASP A 22 1.65 -27.04 -27.12
N VAL A 23 1.53 -25.91 -26.41
CA VAL A 23 2.18 -25.66 -25.11
C VAL A 23 1.17 -24.98 -24.19
N PRO A 24 0.09 -25.66 -23.78
CA PRO A 24 -0.90 -25.09 -22.87
C PRO A 24 -0.31 -24.91 -21.47
N TYR A 25 -0.84 -23.94 -20.73
CA TYR A 25 -0.61 -23.92 -19.28
C TYR A 25 -1.37 -25.06 -18.60
N LYS A 26 -0.93 -25.43 -17.39
CA LYS A 26 -1.70 -26.31 -16.50
C LYS A 26 -3.07 -25.70 -16.22
N ALA A 27 -4.09 -26.55 -16.10
CA ALA A 27 -5.45 -26.11 -15.77
C ALA A 27 -5.47 -25.26 -14.48
N GLY A 28 -6.19 -24.13 -14.51
CA GLY A 28 -6.29 -23.19 -13.39
C GLY A 28 -5.15 -22.17 -13.26
N TYR A 29 -4.05 -22.32 -14.02
CA TYR A 29 -2.94 -21.36 -13.99
C TYR A 29 -3.38 -19.95 -14.39
N GLU A 30 -4.08 -19.81 -15.53
CA GLU A 30 -4.49 -18.51 -16.07
C GLU A 30 -5.50 -17.80 -15.15
N GLU A 31 -6.39 -18.55 -14.52
CA GLU A 31 -7.31 -18.03 -13.52
C GLU A 31 -6.57 -17.51 -12.28
N THR A 32 -5.59 -18.28 -11.80
CA THR A 32 -4.72 -17.89 -10.67
C THR A 32 -3.92 -16.64 -11.02
N GLU A 33 -3.34 -16.57 -12.23
CA GLU A 33 -2.60 -15.41 -12.73
C GLU A 33 -3.49 -14.17 -12.79
N ALA A 34 -4.72 -14.30 -13.29
CA ALA A 34 -5.68 -13.20 -13.37
C ALA A 34 -6.05 -12.67 -11.97
N LYS A 35 -6.35 -13.56 -11.02
CA LYS A 35 -6.63 -13.20 -9.62
C LYS A 35 -5.45 -12.49 -8.97
N TYR A 36 -4.25 -13.08 -9.09
CA TYR A 36 -3.01 -12.52 -8.56
C TYR A 36 -2.77 -11.09 -9.05
N ARG A 37 -2.85 -10.85 -10.36
CA ARG A 37 -2.63 -9.52 -10.93
C ARG A 37 -3.59 -8.48 -10.39
N LYS A 38 -4.89 -8.81 -10.32
CA LYS A 38 -5.92 -7.90 -9.80
C LYS A 38 -5.64 -7.51 -8.36
N ILE A 39 -5.27 -8.47 -7.50
CA ILE A 39 -4.93 -8.19 -6.10
C ILE A 39 -3.65 -7.38 -5.97
N ARG A 40 -2.59 -7.72 -6.72
CA ARG A 40 -1.35 -6.94 -6.76
C ARG A 40 -1.61 -5.49 -7.15
N ASP A 41 -2.33 -5.26 -8.24
CA ASP A 41 -2.58 -3.92 -8.76
C ASP A 41 -3.46 -3.11 -7.78
N ALA A 42 -4.49 -3.74 -7.20
CA ALA A 42 -5.31 -3.13 -6.16
C ALA A 42 -4.50 -2.79 -4.90
N MET A 43 -3.57 -3.66 -4.49
CA MET A 43 -2.67 -3.44 -3.36
C MET A 43 -1.77 -2.23 -3.57
N LEU A 44 -1.17 -2.09 -4.77
CA LEU A 44 -0.32 -0.93 -5.09
C LEU A 44 -1.11 0.38 -5.02
N VAL A 45 -2.32 0.40 -5.59
CA VAL A 45 -3.23 1.56 -5.46
C VAL A 45 -3.56 1.82 -3.99
N TYR A 46 -3.82 0.78 -3.20
CA TYR A 46 -4.15 0.92 -1.79
C TYR A 46 -3.00 1.50 -0.97
N MET A 47 -1.75 1.15 -1.26
CA MET A 47 -0.56 1.74 -0.63
C MET A 47 -0.51 3.26 -0.83
N GLU A 48 -0.74 3.74 -2.04
CA GLU A 48 -0.80 5.19 -2.34
C GLU A 48 -1.92 5.89 -1.54
N ARG A 49 -3.04 5.21 -1.32
CA ARG A 49 -4.15 5.74 -0.51
C ARG A 49 -3.83 5.79 0.97
N ILE A 50 -3.08 4.82 1.50
CA ILE A 50 -2.58 4.88 2.89
C ILE A 50 -1.62 6.04 3.06
N GLU A 51 -0.68 6.25 2.12
CA GLU A 51 0.22 7.40 2.14
C GLU A 51 -0.54 8.73 2.11
N THR A 52 -1.60 8.81 1.30
CA THR A 52 -2.49 9.96 1.28
C THR A 52 -3.22 10.14 2.62
N LEU A 53 -3.73 9.05 3.22
CA LEU A 53 -4.47 9.10 4.47
C LEU A 53 -3.61 9.60 5.63
N MET A 54 -2.36 9.15 5.72
CA MET A 54 -1.40 9.62 6.72
C MET A 54 -1.12 11.13 6.60
N ASN A 55 -1.10 11.64 5.37
CA ASN A 55 -0.68 13.01 5.06
C ASN A 55 -1.83 13.94 4.65
N TYR A 56 -3.08 13.50 4.75
CA TYR A 56 -4.24 14.24 4.22
C TYR A 56 -4.34 15.64 4.83
N GLU A 57 -3.93 15.77 6.09
CA GLU A 57 -3.89 17.04 6.80
C GLU A 57 -2.80 17.99 6.27
N HIS A 58 -1.73 17.49 5.65
CA HIS A 58 -0.58 18.30 5.20
C HIS A 58 -0.67 18.74 3.72
N GLY A 59 -1.56 18.13 2.93
CA GLY A 59 -1.52 18.23 1.46
C GLY A 59 -2.33 19.36 0.81
N GLY A 60 -3.21 20.05 1.55
CA GLY A 60 -4.14 21.03 0.97
C GLY A 60 -3.57 22.45 0.82
N LYS A 61 -4.01 23.18 -0.23
CA LYS A 61 -3.81 24.65 -0.34
C LYS A 61 -4.32 25.36 0.92
N THR A 62 -5.43 24.88 1.48
CA THR A 62 -6.00 25.32 2.75
C THR A 62 -5.08 25.07 3.94
N MET A 63 -4.44 23.89 4.05
CA MET A 63 -3.47 23.64 5.13
C MET A 63 -2.23 24.51 4.97
N LYS A 64 -1.71 24.71 3.75
CA LYS A 64 -0.60 25.64 3.53
C LYS A 64 -0.97 27.06 3.98
N THR A 65 -2.19 27.50 3.73
CA THR A 65 -2.70 28.80 4.21
C THR A 65 -2.86 28.83 5.73
N ILE A 66 -3.38 27.77 6.35
CA ILE A 66 -3.49 27.64 7.82
C ILE A 66 -2.08 27.65 8.43
N MET A 67 -1.17 26.80 7.97
CA MET A 67 0.24 26.77 8.37
C MET A 67 0.92 28.13 8.19
N HIS A 68 0.66 28.85 7.10
CA HIS A 68 1.21 30.19 6.91
C HIS A 68 0.63 31.22 7.90
N GLY A 69 -0.68 31.15 8.19
CA GLY A 69 -1.33 31.95 9.22
C GLY A 69 -0.80 31.62 10.62
N LEU A 70 -0.65 30.34 10.93
CA LEU A 70 -0.04 29.80 12.14
C LEU A 70 1.42 30.24 12.30
N THR A 71 2.22 30.20 11.24
CA THR A 71 3.62 30.67 11.26
C THR A 71 3.69 32.19 11.45
N THR A 72 2.74 32.94 10.88
CA THR A 72 2.64 34.39 11.08
C THR A 72 2.27 34.75 12.52
N ILE A 73 1.38 33.96 13.15
CA ILE A 73 1.03 34.07 14.57
C ILE A 73 2.20 33.62 15.46
N GLY A 74 2.88 32.52 15.11
CA GLY A 74 4.05 31.96 15.80
C GLY A 74 5.34 32.78 15.70
N ASN A 75 5.46 33.68 14.71
CA ASN A 75 6.55 34.66 14.70
C ASN A 75 6.33 35.80 15.73
N ARG A 76 5.12 35.91 16.31
CA ARG A 76 4.80 36.82 17.42
C ARG A 76 4.74 36.13 18.80
N LEU A 77 4.61 34.80 18.84
CA LEU A 77 4.51 33.98 20.05
C LEU A 77 5.60 32.91 20.03
N GLN A 78 6.53 32.93 21.00
CA GLN A 78 7.75 32.10 21.09
C GLN A 78 7.76 30.79 20.26
N THR A 79 8.78 30.71 19.41
CA THR A 79 9.02 29.83 18.25
C THR A 79 9.16 28.31 18.48
N SER A 80 8.86 27.79 19.67
CA SER A 80 9.01 26.34 19.96
C SER A 80 7.75 25.50 19.72
N LEU A 81 6.58 26.12 19.56
CA LEU A 81 5.27 25.43 19.51
C LEU A 81 4.88 24.87 18.13
N PHE A 82 5.56 25.27 17.04
CA PHE A 82 5.18 24.91 15.66
C PHE A 82 6.01 23.78 15.04
N LYS A 83 6.65 22.94 15.86
CA LYS A 83 7.37 21.73 15.39
C LYS A 83 6.49 20.49 15.28
N THR A 84 5.24 20.54 15.73
CA THR A 84 4.29 19.43 15.65
C THR A 84 3.51 19.53 14.33
N ASP A 85 3.82 18.63 13.39
CA ASP A 85 3.10 18.47 12.11
C ASP A 85 1.79 17.70 12.32
N ASP A 86 0.90 18.16 13.21
CA ASP A 86 -0.44 17.55 13.39
C ASP A 86 -1.50 18.65 13.47
N PHE A 87 -2.53 18.57 12.63
CA PHE A 87 -3.55 19.62 12.52
C PHE A 87 -4.35 19.79 13.82
N TYR A 88 -4.69 18.68 14.49
CA TYR A 88 -5.47 18.73 15.72
C TYR A 88 -4.66 19.37 16.85
N ILE A 89 -3.39 18.97 17.01
CA ILE A 89 -2.50 19.58 18.03
C ILE A 89 -2.32 21.07 17.76
N GLN A 90 -2.01 21.45 16.51
CA GLN A 90 -1.83 22.85 16.14
C GLN A 90 -3.09 23.69 16.40
N THR A 91 -4.26 23.19 16.03
CA THR A 91 -5.54 23.88 16.27
C THR A 91 -5.83 24.00 17.77
N GLY A 92 -5.52 22.96 18.55
CA GLY A 92 -5.62 23.01 20.00
C GLY A 92 -4.72 24.09 20.62
N LEU A 93 -3.48 24.24 20.14
CA LEU A 93 -2.57 25.30 20.58
C LEU A 93 -3.09 26.70 20.22
N VAL A 94 -3.67 26.89 19.04
CA VAL A 94 -4.30 28.18 18.68
C VAL A 94 -5.42 28.53 19.63
N LEU A 95 -6.28 27.57 19.97
CA LEU A 95 -7.39 27.82 20.89
C LEU A 95 -6.91 28.21 22.30
N GLU A 96 -5.80 27.64 22.77
CA GLU A 96 -5.17 28.05 24.03
C GLU A 96 -4.60 29.46 23.97
N GLU A 97 -4.00 29.86 22.84
CA GLU A 97 -3.52 31.24 22.66
C GLU A 97 -4.70 32.22 22.58
N MET A 98 -5.78 31.86 21.90
CA MET A 98 -7.01 32.66 21.86
C MET A 98 -7.61 32.84 23.26
N ASP A 99 -7.60 31.79 24.09
CA ASP A 99 -8.10 31.83 25.46
C ASP A 99 -7.30 32.77 26.37
N LYS A 100 -6.00 33.00 26.11
CA LYS A 100 -5.19 34.00 26.83
C LYS A 100 -5.51 35.44 26.46
N LEU A 101 -6.07 35.67 25.27
CA LEU A 101 -6.30 37.00 24.69
C LEU A 101 -7.75 37.46 24.77
N MET A 102 -8.67 36.53 24.98
CA MET A 102 -10.10 36.76 25.05
C MET A 102 -10.59 36.59 26.49
N ASP A 103 -11.86 36.92 26.74
CA ASP A 103 -12.49 36.63 28.02
C ASP A 103 -12.44 35.14 28.34
N GLU A 104 -12.51 34.76 29.61
CA GLU A 104 -12.44 33.34 29.98
C GLU A 104 -13.66 32.57 29.44
N ASP A 105 -13.41 31.48 28.71
CA ASP A 105 -14.48 30.63 28.15
C ASP A 105 -14.12 29.15 28.27
N ALA A 106 -14.86 28.45 29.12
CA ALA A 106 -14.68 27.03 29.38
C ALA A 106 -14.80 26.17 28.11
N SER A 107 -15.56 26.62 27.10
CA SER A 107 -15.70 25.92 25.83
C SER A 107 -14.39 25.92 25.03
N ARG A 108 -13.66 27.04 25.01
CA ARG A 108 -12.35 27.13 24.34
C ARG A 108 -11.34 26.19 24.98
N LYS A 109 -11.19 26.24 26.30
CA LYS A 109 -10.27 25.36 27.06
C LYS A 109 -10.61 23.88 26.86
N SER A 110 -11.90 23.55 26.95
CA SER A 110 -12.39 22.18 26.79
C SER A 110 -12.11 21.66 25.37
N TYR A 111 -12.39 22.45 24.34
CA TYR A 111 -12.19 22.05 22.95
C TYR A 111 -10.71 21.98 22.57
N ALA A 112 -9.87 22.92 23.06
CA ALA A 112 -8.43 22.86 22.88
C ALA A 112 -7.83 21.54 23.42
N THR A 113 -8.24 21.16 24.63
CA THR A 113 -7.82 19.90 25.26
C THR A 113 -8.29 18.70 24.45
N ALA A 114 -9.53 18.74 23.94
CA ALA A 114 -10.09 17.67 23.13
C ALA A 114 -9.29 17.47 21.83
N LEU A 115 -8.96 18.55 21.12
CA LEU A 115 -8.17 18.48 19.90
C LEU A 115 -6.78 17.88 20.14
N LYS A 116 -6.09 18.27 21.22
CA LYS A 116 -4.79 17.67 21.54
C LYS A 116 -4.86 16.15 21.77
N LYS A 117 -5.86 15.68 22.52
CA LYS A 117 -6.10 14.23 22.72
C LYS A 117 -6.40 13.50 21.39
N ILE A 118 -7.16 14.13 20.49
CA ILE A 118 -7.43 13.57 19.16
C ILE A 118 -6.14 13.46 18.34
N GLY A 119 -5.29 14.50 18.38
CA GLY A 119 -3.98 14.48 17.73
C GLY A 119 -3.07 13.37 18.24
N GLU A 120 -3.02 13.14 19.56
CA GLU A 120 -2.28 12.00 20.14
C GLU A 120 -2.82 10.65 19.65
N ALA A 121 -4.14 10.48 19.59
CA ALA A 121 -4.77 9.28 19.05
C ALA A 121 -4.48 9.10 17.55
N LYS A 122 -4.41 10.20 16.80
CA LYS A 122 -4.06 10.21 15.38
C LYS A 122 -2.60 9.80 15.18
N GLU A 123 -1.68 10.24 16.03
CA GLU A 123 -0.27 9.83 15.98
C GLU A 123 -0.14 8.30 16.11
N GLU A 124 -0.88 7.70 17.05
CA GLU A 124 -0.91 6.24 17.22
C GLU A 124 -1.51 5.52 16.00
N PHE A 125 -2.57 6.08 15.42
CA PHE A 125 -3.12 5.56 14.17
C PHE A 125 -2.11 5.62 13.02
N ASN A 126 -1.43 6.76 12.86
CA ASN A 126 -0.39 6.96 11.86
C ASN A 126 0.79 6.00 12.06
N ARG A 127 1.22 5.72 13.30
CA ARG A 127 2.23 4.68 13.59
C ARG A 127 1.81 3.30 13.06
N THR A 128 0.53 2.95 13.23
CA THR A 128 -0.02 1.71 12.68
C THR A 128 -0.02 1.73 11.15
N LEU A 129 -0.45 2.85 10.53
CA LEU A 129 -0.44 3.00 9.07
C LEU A 129 0.97 2.87 8.48
N VAL A 130 2.00 3.47 9.11
CA VAL A 130 3.41 3.34 8.69
C VAL A 130 3.85 1.88 8.74
N THR A 131 3.59 1.21 9.86
CA THR A 131 3.96 -0.21 10.05
C THR A 131 3.33 -1.09 8.98
N GLU A 132 2.03 -0.90 8.72
CA GLU A 132 1.32 -1.70 7.72
C GLU A 132 1.66 -1.33 6.29
N LEU A 133 2.00 -0.06 6.00
CA LEU A 133 2.52 0.35 4.71
C LEU A 133 3.86 -0.34 4.42
N ASP A 134 4.73 -0.46 5.40
CA ASP A 134 6.01 -1.17 5.23
C ASP A 134 5.81 -2.69 5.02
N ASN A 135 4.81 -3.29 5.67
CA ASN A 135 4.39 -4.66 5.36
C ASN A 135 3.91 -4.80 3.91
N LEU A 136 3.09 -3.86 3.42
CA LEU A 136 2.62 -3.85 2.04
C LEU A 136 3.76 -3.61 1.03
N LYS A 137 4.76 -2.78 1.35
CA LYS A 137 5.97 -2.63 0.54
C LYS A 137 6.75 -3.94 0.43
N GLU A 138 6.82 -4.73 1.50
CA GLU A 138 7.43 -6.06 1.44
C GLU A 138 6.63 -7.01 0.54
N GLN A 139 5.30 -6.98 0.62
CA GLN A 139 4.43 -7.72 -0.30
C GLN A 139 4.62 -7.28 -1.77
N ALA A 140 4.87 -5.99 -2.01
CA ALA A 140 5.20 -5.49 -3.35
C ALA A 140 6.52 -6.06 -3.88
N LYS A 141 7.54 -6.26 -3.03
CA LYS A 141 8.79 -6.93 -3.42
C LYS A 141 8.55 -8.39 -3.80
N ILE A 142 7.74 -9.11 -3.00
CA ILE A 142 7.34 -10.49 -3.30
C ILE A 142 6.62 -10.57 -4.65
N ALA A 143 5.67 -9.66 -4.90
CA ALA A 143 4.99 -9.56 -6.19
C ALA A 143 5.97 -9.29 -7.35
N GLY A 144 7.01 -8.47 -7.13
CA GLY A 144 8.08 -8.26 -8.10
C GLY A 144 8.82 -9.55 -8.49
N VAL A 145 9.11 -10.42 -7.52
CA VAL A 145 9.72 -11.74 -7.78
C VAL A 145 8.77 -12.64 -8.57
N ILE A 146 7.49 -12.68 -8.20
CA ILE A 146 6.47 -13.45 -8.91
C ILE A 146 6.34 -12.98 -10.36
N ASP A 147 6.32 -11.66 -10.59
CA ASP A 147 6.25 -11.09 -11.93
C ASP A 147 7.46 -11.45 -12.78
N TYR A 148 8.66 -11.45 -12.19
CA TYR A 148 9.86 -11.93 -12.88
C TYR A 148 9.72 -13.41 -13.29
N CYS A 149 9.25 -14.28 -12.39
CA CYS A 149 8.99 -15.69 -12.71
C CYS A 149 7.95 -15.86 -13.82
N ARG A 150 6.87 -15.06 -13.81
CA ARG A 150 5.85 -15.05 -14.88
C ARG A 150 6.43 -14.66 -16.24
N VAL A 151 7.34 -13.68 -16.28
CA VAL A 151 8.02 -13.30 -17.52
C VAL A 151 8.96 -14.40 -18.00
N LYS A 152 9.74 -15.00 -17.10
CA LYS A 152 10.60 -16.15 -17.39
C LYS A 152 9.77 -17.32 -17.96
N LEU A 153 8.64 -17.63 -17.34
CA LEU A 153 7.72 -18.66 -17.81
C LEU A 153 7.20 -18.36 -19.23
N LYS A 154 6.76 -17.13 -19.51
CA LYS A 154 6.29 -16.73 -20.84
C LYS A 154 7.40 -16.84 -21.90
N ASN A 155 8.65 -16.55 -21.54
CA ASN A 155 9.79 -16.71 -22.43
C ASN A 155 10.08 -18.20 -22.70
N THR A 156 10.08 -19.04 -21.66
CA THR A 156 10.25 -20.49 -21.80
C THR A 156 9.14 -21.12 -22.64
N ARG A 157 7.88 -20.69 -22.46
CA ARG A 157 6.72 -21.13 -23.26
C ARG A 157 6.93 -20.84 -24.75
N TYR A 158 7.41 -19.63 -25.06
CA TYR A 158 7.72 -19.22 -26.43
C TYR A 158 8.87 -20.03 -27.03
N ASP A 159 9.96 -20.21 -26.30
CA ASP A 159 11.10 -21.01 -26.76
C ASP A 159 10.67 -22.47 -27.02
N LEU A 160 9.83 -23.05 -26.16
CA LEU A 160 9.29 -24.39 -26.32
C LEU A 160 8.36 -24.51 -27.53
N ALA A 161 7.44 -23.56 -27.72
CA ALA A 161 6.56 -23.53 -28.89
C ALA A 161 7.35 -23.40 -30.20
N LYS A 162 8.42 -22.59 -30.21
CA LYS A 162 9.33 -22.46 -31.36
C LYS A 162 10.08 -23.77 -31.63
N LEU A 163 10.54 -24.46 -30.58
CA LEU A 163 11.25 -25.73 -30.71
C LEU A 163 10.31 -26.85 -31.20
N LYS A 164 9.06 -26.91 -30.71
CA LYS A 164 8.06 -27.89 -31.18
C LYS A 164 7.72 -27.76 -32.66
N LYS A 165 7.86 -26.57 -33.25
CA LYS A 165 7.63 -26.31 -34.69
C LYS A 165 8.82 -26.63 -35.59
N LYS A 166 10.02 -26.88 -35.03
CA LYS A 166 11.19 -27.28 -35.83
C LYS A 166 11.14 -28.77 -36.12
N PHE A 167 11.18 -29.14 -37.40
CA PHE A 167 11.11 -30.52 -37.87
C PHE A 167 12.30 -31.36 -37.38
N ASP A 168 13.50 -30.77 -37.32
CA ASP A 168 14.75 -31.43 -36.93
C ASP A 168 15.18 -31.12 -35.49
N ALA A 169 14.23 -30.81 -34.59
CA ALA A 169 14.58 -30.52 -33.20
C ALA A 169 15.06 -31.79 -32.48
N ASP A 170 16.22 -31.69 -31.80
CA ASP A 170 16.74 -32.74 -30.93
C ASP A 170 15.70 -33.11 -29.84
N PRO A 171 15.29 -34.40 -29.75
CA PRO A 171 14.30 -34.85 -28.78
C PRO A 171 14.68 -34.57 -27.32
N ASN A 172 15.97 -34.66 -26.98
CA ASN A 172 16.45 -34.43 -25.61
C ASN A 172 16.29 -32.95 -25.23
N SER A 173 16.72 -32.04 -26.11
CA SER A 173 16.53 -30.59 -25.95
C SER A 173 15.05 -30.20 -25.78
N LYS A 174 14.13 -30.91 -26.44
CA LYS A 174 12.69 -30.70 -26.31
C LYS A 174 12.16 -31.15 -24.95
N ALA A 175 12.54 -32.35 -24.50
CA ALA A 175 12.16 -32.89 -23.20
C ALA A 175 12.68 -32.02 -22.04
N ASP A 176 13.93 -31.58 -22.10
CA ASP A 176 14.53 -30.71 -21.08
C ASP A 176 13.79 -29.38 -20.94
N LEU A 177 13.44 -28.76 -22.07
CA LEU A 177 12.72 -27.49 -22.09
C LEU A 177 11.26 -27.63 -21.62
N GLU A 178 10.63 -28.77 -21.92
CA GLU A 178 9.29 -29.11 -21.45
C GLU A 178 9.25 -29.34 -19.94
N ASN A 179 10.21 -30.08 -19.39
CA ASN A 179 10.38 -30.25 -17.94
C ASN A 179 10.62 -28.90 -17.24
N LYS A 180 11.49 -28.06 -17.80
CA LYS A 180 11.75 -26.70 -17.30
C LYS A 180 10.50 -25.82 -17.34
N PHE A 181 9.71 -25.90 -18.42
CA PHE A 181 8.45 -25.17 -18.53
C PHE A 181 7.47 -25.61 -17.44
N ASN A 182 7.23 -26.92 -17.30
CA ASN A 182 6.30 -27.46 -16.32
C ASN A 182 6.70 -27.09 -14.87
N GLY A 183 7.98 -27.24 -14.52
CA GLY A 183 8.48 -26.81 -13.21
C GLY A 183 8.25 -25.31 -12.95
N LEU A 184 8.51 -24.46 -13.94
CA LEU A 184 8.23 -23.02 -13.83
C LEU A 184 6.73 -22.72 -13.69
N VAL A 185 5.84 -23.46 -14.36
CA VAL A 185 4.38 -23.30 -14.21
C VAL A 185 4.00 -23.57 -12.76
N GLU A 186 4.42 -24.70 -12.20
CA GLU A 186 4.05 -25.12 -10.84
C GLU A 186 4.61 -24.18 -9.77
N ASP A 187 5.90 -23.82 -9.88
CA ASP A 187 6.55 -22.91 -8.93
C ASP A 187 5.92 -21.52 -8.97
N THR A 188 5.62 -21.00 -10.17
CA THR A 188 5.01 -19.67 -10.31
C THR A 188 3.57 -19.69 -9.80
N GLU A 189 2.80 -20.74 -10.10
CA GLU A 189 1.43 -20.90 -9.61
C GLU A 189 1.39 -20.99 -8.08
N LYS A 190 2.28 -21.77 -7.47
CA LYS A 190 2.41 -21.89 -6.01
C LYS A 190 2.71 -20.55 -5.37
N GLN A 191 3.64 -19.77 -5.92
CA GLN A 191 3.95 -18.44 -5.40
C GLN A 191 2.76 -17.48 -5.51
N MET A 192 2.03 -17.50 -6.64
CA MET A 192 0.82 -16.70 -6.80
C MET A 192 -0.26 -17.10 -5.79
N LYS A 193 -0.48 -18.40 -5.56
CA LYS A 193 -1.44 -18.89 -4.55
C LYS A 193 -1.04 -18.51 -3.13
N ASN A 194 0.25 -18.58 -2.80
CA ASN A 194 0.75 -18.15 -1.50
C ASN A 194 0.52 -16.66 -1.27
N PHE A 195 0.76 -15.82 -2.29
CA PHE A 195 0.46 -14.39 -2.24
C PHE A 195 -1.03 -14.10 -2.08
N LEU A 196 -1.89 -14.88 -2.76
CA LEU A 196 -3.36 -14.78 -2.65
C LEU A 196 -3.92 -15.37 -1.34
N GLY A 197 -3.13 -16.15 -0.60
CA GLY A 197 -3.55 -16.80 0.63
C GLY A 197 -3.97 -15.81 1.71
N LYS A 198 -4.84 -16.26 2.62
CA LYS A 198 -5.31 -15.41 3.74
C LYS A 198 -4.18 -15.04 4.70
N GLY A 199 -3.11 -15.82 4.71
CA GLY A 199 -2.10 -15.77 5.74
C GLY A 199 -2.67 -16.22 7.09
N GLU A 200 -1.85 -16.85 7.93
CA GLU A 200 -2.24 -17.17 9.31
C GLU A 200 -2.27 -15.88 10.16
N ASP A 201 -2.89 -15.93 11.35
CA ASP A 201 -2.83 -14.82 12.29
C ASP A 201 -1.36 -14.53 12.64
N GLY A 202 -0.92 -13.28 12.43
CA GLY A 202 0.49 -12.86 12.55
C GLY A 202 1.29 -12.91 11.24
N SER A 203 0.71 -13.36 10.13
CA SER A 203 1.34 -13.29 8.80
C SER A 203 1.31 -11.87 8.21
N LYS A 204 2.31 -11.55 7.39
CA LYS A 204 2.43 -10.26 6.68
C LYS A 204 1.57 -10.20 5.40
N SER A 205 0.38 -10.79 5.39
CA SER A 205 -0.46 -10.83 4.18
C SER A 205 -1.14 -9.48 3.92
N VAL A 206 -1.50 -9.21 2.65
CA VAL A 206 -2.29 -8.02 2.29
C VAL A 206 -3.60 -7.95 3.08
N SER A 207 -4.27 -9.11 3.26
CA SER A 207 -5.52 -9.20 4.02
C SER A 207 -5.31 -8.85 5.50
N GLN A 208 -4.19 -9.26 6.09
CA GLN A 208 -3.89 -8.95 7.48
C GLN A 208 -3.60 -7.47 7.69
N SER A 209 -2.84 -6.84 6.79
CA SER A 209 -2.61 -5.39 6.84
C SER A 209 -3.91 -4.60 6.73
N ILE A 210 -4.84 -5.00 5.85
CA ILE A 210 -6.17 -4.37 5.77
C ILE A 210 -6.93 -4.50 7.10
N LYS A 211 -6.94 -5.68 7.73
CA LYS A 211 -7.61 -5.88 9.03
C LYS A 211 -6.99 -5.01 10.12
N ASN A 212 -5.66 -4.91 10.17
CA ASN A 212 -4.96 -4.12 11.18
C ASN A 212 -5.26 -2.61 11.01
N ILE A 213 -5.22 -2.12 9.77
CA ILE A 213 -5.60 -0.74 9.44
C ILE A 213 -7.05 -0.45 9.82
N LEU A 214 -7.98 -1.35 9.51
CA LEU A 214 -9.39 -1.21 9.88
C LEU A 214 -9.57 -1.09 11.39
N LYS A 215 -8.94 -1.97 12.18
CA LYS A 215 -9.00 -1.94 13.65
C LYS A 215 -8.44 -0.64 14.20
N ALA A 216 -7.30 -0.18 13.68
CA ALA A 216 -6.65 1.04 14.13
C ALA A 216 -7.49 2.28 13.80
N HIS A 217 -8.07 2.34 12.60
CA HIS A 217 -8.97 3.41 12.20
C HIS A 217 -10.21 3.44 13.09
N PHE A 218 -10.84 2.28 13.34
CA PHE A 218 -12.00 2.18 14.23
C PHE A 218 -11.68 2.73 15.63
N LYS A 219 -10.54 2.31 16.21
CA LYS A 219 -10.09 2.79 17.53
C LYS A 219 -9.86 4.31 17.56
N PHE A 220 -9.27 4.86 16.49
CA PHE A 220 -9.08 6.30 16.35
C PHE A 220 -10.42 7.03 16.33
N SER A 221 -11.37 6.60 15.50
CA SER A 221 -12.71 7.21 15.41
C SER A 221 -13.52 7.08 16.72
N GLU A 222 -13.38 5.97 17.43
CA GLU A 222 -14.00 5.78 18.75
C GLU A 222 -13.44 6.80 19.76
N THR A 223 -12.11 6.93 19.81
CA THR A 223 -11.44 7.91 20.69
C THR A 223 -11.86 9.34 20.36
N GLU A 224 -11.92 9.70 19.07
CA GLU A 224 -12.37 11.02 18.62
C GLU A 224 -13.80 11.32 19.09
N CYS A 225 -14.71 10.36 18.90
CA CYS A 225 -16.11 10.48 19.31
C CYS A 225 -16.26 10.65 20.83
N GLU A 226 -15.54 9.84 21.62
CA GLU A 226 -15.59 9.90 23.09
C GLU A 226 -15.04 11.23 23.63
N VAL A 227 -13.88 11.66 23.12
CA VAL A 227 -13.24 12.91 23.54
C VAL A 227 -14.12 14.12 23.22
N LEU A 228 -14.77 14.16 22.04
CA LEU A 228 -15.68 15.25 21.68
C LEU A 228 -16.96 15.23 22.53
N LYS A 229 -17.52 14.05 22.83
CA LYS A 229 -18.66 13.92 23.75
C LYS A 229 -18.33 14.42 25.16
N GLU A 230 -17.17 14.03 25.68
CA GLU A 230 -16.66 14.50 26.97
C GLU A 230 -16.54 16.03 26.96
N SER A 231 -15.90 16.59 25.93
CA SER A 231 -15.70 18.03 25.78
C SER A 231 -17.03 18.80 25.74
N HIS A 232 -17.99 18.33 24.93
CA HIS A 232 -19.32 18.93 24.81
C HIS A 232 -20.13 18.84 26.12
N SER A 233 -19.98 17.77 26.89
CA SER A 233 -20.67 17.62 28.18
C SER A 233 -20.21 18.63 29.24
N LYS A 234 -18.97 19.13 29.15
CA LYS A 234 -18.39 20.12 30.07
C LYS A 234 -18.82 21.57 29.78
N ILE A 235 -19.52 21.79 28.67
CA ILE A 235 -19.97 23.11 28.19
C ILE A 235 -21.47 23.29 28.46
N LYS A 236 -22.16 22.24 28.91
CA LYS A 236 -23.54 22.30 29.41
C LYS A 236 -23.58 22.68 30.88
#